data_AF-A0A401GI78-F1
#
_entry.id   AF-A0A401GI78-F1
#
_cell.length_a   1.000
_cell.length_b   1.000
_cell.length_c   1.000
_cell.angle_alpha   90.00
_cell.angle_beta   90.00
_cell.angle_gamma   90.00
#
_symmetry.space_group_name_H-M   'P 1'
#
loop_
_entity.id
_entity.type
_entity.pdbx_description
1 polymer ?
#
loop_
_entity_poly.entity_id
_entity_poly.type
_entity_poly.pdbx_seq_one_letter_code
_entity_poly.pdbx_strand_id
1 'polypeptide(L)'
;MKLTKKIAEHKVNRPFYTLEFFPPKTEQGFENLLARISRLVSLDPLAISVTWGAGGTTKERSLDLAGVTQADHGVDTILHLTCTNMQQGMVDDALRDAKQRGIENILALRGDPPRGEEYWIPTDRRFTHGADLVSYIKSSPEFSSGFCVGVAAYPDGHTDGDIDNDGELEFLKAKVDAGADFIVTQLFYDVDNFLRWVKKVRAKGIRVPIIPGIMPMQTYASFLRMTKLCGTRIPTSLMADLEPIRHDDQQVKDYGVKLAIGMIQKLTEDGDIRGVHFCTLNLERSVYRVLEGLGWTGTSPKITNKLITDMPTAENPELIVTAHSATDSAANSLTTGVPLEVEAGKGELNNASAWDDFPNGRFGDYKSPAYGETDLWGSSTMSRKQALAQWGHPKSLEDLTDIFVRHLHSEIATTPFSPSPLNPESLMILTQLEKLTRMGWWTVGSQPAIDGASSADSVVGWGPRGGYVYQKSFVEFFVEKTDLEKIKSKVETEGGGWVNYFAGNVQGECWTNMPDDGRNAVTWGVFPGQEVAQSTIIEKESFLSWKDEAFSIWVEWASFYPPDSAERKLLDSILDQRWLLSIVHHDYTNPDALWTFLFKDSPDT
;
A
#
# COMPACT_ATOMS: atom_id res chain seq x y z
N MET A 1 9.93 -24.09 -8.57
CA MET A 1 10.09 -25.11 -7.51
C MET A 1 9.05 -24.88 -6.42
N LYS A 2 8.38 -25.96 -6.03
CA LYS A 2 7.47 -25.98 -4.87
C LYS A 2 8.17 -25.51 -3.58
N LEU A 3 7.55 -24.58 -2.86
CA LEU A 3 8.10 -23.89 -1.71
C LEU A 3 8.50 -24.86 -0.58
N THR A 4 7.65 -25.84 -0.26
CA THR A 4 7.95 -26.83 0.78
C THR A 4 9.19 -27.67 0.49
N LYS A 5 9.46 -27.93 -0.80
CA LYS A 5 10.71 -28.56 -1.23
C LYS A 5 11.90 -27.62 -1.00
N LYS A 6 11.79 -26.33 -1.34
CA LYS A 6 12.83 -25.34 -1.04
C LYS A 6 13.11 -25.25 0.46
N ILE A 7 12.06 -25.22 1.28
CA ILE A 7 12.17 -25.17 2.74
C ILE A 7 12.93 -26.41 3.26
N ALA A 8 12.59 -27.60 2.77
CA ALA A 8 13.27 -28.83 3.16
C ALA A 8 14.74 -28.90 2.68
N GLU A 9 15.05 -28.28 1.54
CA GLU A 9 16.40 -28.21 0.96
C GLU A 9 17.23 -27.03 1.48
N HIS A 10 16.66 -26.15 2.30
CA HIS A 10 17.34 -24.98 2.87
C HIS A 10 18.39 -25.41 3.90
N LYS A 11 19.63 -25.51 3.46
CA LYS A 11 20.78 -25.97 4.27
C LYS A 11 21.57 -24.84 4.92
N VAL A 12 21.22 -23.58 4.67
CA VAL A 12 21.94 -22.43 5.23
C VAL A 12 21.71 -22.39 6.74
N ASN A 13 22.77 -22.11 7.51
CA ASN A 13 22.70 -21.99 8.97
C ASN A 13 22.12 -20.63 9.42
N ARG A 14 21.04 -20.21 8.76
CA ARG A 14 20.18 -19.07 9.13
C ARG A 14 18.73 -19.41 8.77
N PRO A 15 17.73 -18.85 9.48
CA PRO A 15 16.35 -18.92 9.03
C PRO A 15 16.20 -18.37 7.60
N PHE A 16 15.30 -18.97 6.83
CA PHE A 16 14.96 -18.44 5.50
C PHE A 16 14.01 -17.25 5.63
N TYR A 17 13.85 -16.49 4.56
CA TYR A 17 12.80 -15.48 4.51
C TYR A 17 12.19 -15.37 3.12
N THR A 18 11.00 -14.80 3.06
CA THR A 18 10.27 -14.49 1.83
C THR A 18 9.84 -13.02 1.84
N LEU A 19 9.65 -12.43 0.66
CA LEU A 19 9.33 -11.01 0.51
C LEU A 19 8.02 -10.85 -0.25
N GLU A 20 7.04 -10.17 0.33
CA GLU A 20 5.76 -9.88 -0.30
C GLU A 20 5.74 -8.51 -0.97
N PHE A 21 5.24 -8.48 -2.20
CA PHE A 21 5.04 -7.29 -3.02
C PHE A 21 3.60 -7.24 -3.54
N PHE A 22 3.12 -6.04 -3.84
CA PHE A 22 1.84 -5.83 -4.51
C PHE A 22 2.03 -5.21 -5.89
N PRO A 23 1.14 -5.48 -6.86
CA PRO A 23 1.22 -4.87 -8.18
C PRO A 23 0.99 -3.35 -8.10
N PRO A 24 1.92 -2.50 -8.57
CA PRO A 24 1.75 -1.05 -8.53
C PRO A 24 0.59 -0.56 -9.40
N LYS A 25 -0.02 0.57 -9.01
CA LYS A 25 -1.14 1.20 -9.73
C LYS A 25 -0.75 1.83 -11.08
N THR A 26 0.51 2.23 -11.24
CA THR A 26 1.03 2.93 -12.43
C THR A 26 2.03 2.07 -13.19
N GLU A 27 2.19 2.30 -14.50
CA GLU A 27 3.22 1.63 -15.31
C GLU A 27 4.64 1.97 -14.80
N GLN A 28 4.90 3.25 -14.51
CA GLN A 28 6.20 3.66 -14.00
C GLN A 28 6.52 3.04 -12.63
N GLY A 29 5.52 2.93 -11.75
CA GLY A 29 5.65 2.23 -10.48
C GLY A 29 5.96 0.74 -10.67
N PHE A 30 5.38 0.10 -11.69
CA PHE A 30 5.66 -1.29 -12.06
C PHE A 30 7.12 -1.48 -12.49
N GLU A 31 7.63 -0.65 -13.40
CA GLU A 31 9.04 -0.68 -13.84
C GLU A 31 10.00 -0.47 -12.66
N ASN A 32 9.72 0.51 -11.81
CA ASN A 32 10.53 0.79 -10.63
C ASN A 32 10.48 -0.33 -9.60
N LEU A 33 9.35 -1.05 -9.50
CA LEU A 33 9.23 -2.21 -8.63
C LEU A 33 10.13 -3.35 -9.10
N LEU A 34 10.18 -3.63 -10.41
CA LEU A 34 11.06 -4.67 -10.96
C LEU A 34 12.53 -4.39 -10.62
N ALA A 35 12.97 -3.13 -10.78
CA ALA A 35 14.32 -2.74 -10.38
C ALA A 35 14.57 -2.93 -8.87
N ARG A 36 13.56 -2.68 -8.04
CA ARG A 36 13.63 -2.88 -6.57
C ARG A 36 13.64 -4.34 -6.18
N ILE A 37 12.83 -5.17 -6.82
CA ILE A 37 12.81 -6.62 -6.65
C ILE A 37 14.18 -7.19 -6.98
N SER A 38 14.81 -6.77 -8.09
CA SER A 38 16.16 -7.20 -8.46
C SER A 38 17.18 -6.99 -7.33
N ARG A 39 17.17 -5.81 -6.69
CA ARG A 39 18.05 -5.52 -5.54
C ARG A 39 17.72 -6.37 -4.32
N LEU A 40 16.45 -6.52 -3.97
CA LEU A 40 16.03 -7.32 -2.81
C LEU A 40 16.26 -8.83 -3.01
N VAL A 41 16.16 -9.32 -4.24
CA VAL A 41 16.49 -10.69 -4.62
C VAL A 41 17.99 -10.97 -4.44
N SER A 42 18.86 -9.98 -4.62
CA SER A 42 20.30 -10.15 -4.36
C SER A 42 20.63 -10.50 -2.91
N LEU A 43 19.69 -10.28 -1.98
CA LEU A 43 19.83 -10.66 -0.58
C LEU A 43 19.60 -12.17 -0.35
N ASP A 44 19.22 -12.93 -1.37
CA ASP A 44 18.93 -14.38 -1.30
C ASP A 44 17.67 -14.72 -0.46
N PRO A 45 16.48 -14.17 -0.80
CA PRO A 45 15.21 -14.66 -0.29
C PRO A 45 14.90 -16.06 -0.85
N LEU A 46 14.21 -16.89 -0.06
CA LEU A 46 13.82 -18.24 -0.51
C LEU A 46 12.77 -18.19 -1.62
N ALA A 47 11.87 -17.20 -1.57
CA ALA A 47 10.82 -16.95 -2.54
C ALA A 47 10.32 -15.51 -2.39
N ILE A 48 9.64 -15.00 -3.40
CA ILE A 48 8.83 -13.78 -3.30
C ILE A 48 7.35 -14.13 -3.31
N SER A 49 6.50 -13.25 -2.78
CA SER A 49 5.05 -13.36 -2.84
C SER A 49 4.47 -12.16 -3.56
N VAL A 50 3.45 -12.39 -4.38
CA VAL A 50 2.74 -11.33 -5.10
C VAL A 50 1.28 -11.35 -4.69
N THR A 51 0.80 -10.22 -4.16
CA THR A 51 -0.59 -10.08 -3.71
C THR A 51 -1.57 -10.09 -4.88
N TRP A 52 -2.85 -10.30 -4.55
CA TRP A 52 -3.95 -10.40 -5.48
C TRP A 52 -5.12 -9.58 -4.94
N GLY A 53 -5.58 -8.61 -5.72
CA GLY A 53 -6.67 -7.72 -5.34
C GLY A 53 -8.00 -8.47 -5.23
N ALA A 54 -8.83 -8.06 -4.27
CA ALA A 54 -10.14 -8.64 -4.03
C ALA A 54 -10.98 -8.71 -5.32
N GLY A 55 -11.66 -9.85 -5.54
CA GLY A 55 -12.48 -10.09 -6.74
C GLY A 55 -11.69 -10.20 -8.05
N GLY A 56 -10.35 -10.22 -8.01
CA GLY A 56 -9.52 -10.31 -9.22
C GLY A 56 -9.27 -8.97 -9.92
N THR A 57 -9.48 -7.84 -9.23
CA THR A 57 -9.25 -6.48 -9.75
C THR A 57 -7.84 -6.26 -10.28
N THR A 58 -6.85 -6.97 -9.74
CA THR A 58 -5.44 -6.89 -10.17
C THR A 58 -4.96 -8.14 -10.90
N LYS A 59 -5.85 -9.01 -11.40
CA LYS A 59 -5.51 -10.32 -11.99
C LYS A 59 -4.31 -10.24 -12.95
N GLU A 60 -4.41 -9.38 -13.96
CA GLU A 60 -3.41 -9.27 -15.04
C GLU A 60 -2.07 -8.78 -14.48
N ARG A 61 -2.08 -7.64 -13.77
CA ARG A 61 -0.85 -7.07 -13.15
C ARG A 61 -0.17 -8.02 -12.18
N SER A 62 -0.93 -8.80 -11.40
CA SER A 62 -0.37 -9.75 -10.43
C SER A 62 0.30 -10.93 -11.13
N LEU A 63 -0.33 -11.47 -12.18
CA LEU A 63 0.24 -12.53 -13.02
C LEU A 63 1.47 -12.07 -13.78
N ASP A 64 1.47 -10.83 -14.27
CA ASP A 64 2.62 -10.21 -14.94
C ASP A 64 3.77 -10.00 -13.98
N LEU A 65 3.55 -9.38 -12.82
CA LEU A 65 4.60 -9.18 -11.82
C LEU A 65 5.21 -10.52 -11.36
N ALA A 66 4.36 -11.51 -11.09
CA ALA A 66 4.80 -12.83 -10.65
C ALA A 66 5.59 -13.58 -11.73
N GLY A 67 5.14 -13.51 -12.99
CA GLY A 67 5.77 -14.16 -14.13
C GLY A 67 7.11 -13.52 -14.50
N VAL A 68 7.15 -12.19 -14.61
CA VAL A 68 8.37 -11.43 -14.94
C VAL A 68 9.43 -11.64 -13.87
N THR A 69 9.06 -11.54 -12.58
CA THR A 69 10.02 -11.74 -11.49
C THR A 69 10.66 -13.13 -11.53
N GLN A 70 9.87 -14.17 -11.80
CA GLN A 70 10.39 -15.54 -11.86
C GLN A 70 11.27 -15.76 -13.10
N ALA A 71 10.87 -15.21 -14.25
CA ALA A 71 11.62 -15.34 -15.50
C ALA A 71 12.96 -14.60 -15.47
N ASP A 72 12.97 -13.36 -14.96
CA ASP A 72 14.13 -12.46 -15.05
C ASP A 72 15.11 -12.66 -13.88
N HIS A 73 14.62 -13.05 -12.70
CA HIS A 73 15.44 -13.14 -11.49
C HIS A 73 15.62 -14.57 -10.96
N GLY A 74 14.94 -15.57 -11.55
CA GLY A 74 15.07 -16.96 -11.15
C GLY A 74 14.61 -17.26 -9.72
N VAL A 75 13.85 -16.36 -9.09
CA VAL A 75 13.28 -16.55 -7.76
C VAL A 75 11.85 -17.06 -7.90
N ASP A 76 11.57 -18.15 -7.20
CA ASP A 76 10.23 -18.74 -7.19
C ASP A 76 9.21 -17.77 -6.58
N THR A 77 8.05 -17.66 -7.23
CA THR A 77 6.97 -16.79 -6.79
C THR A 77 5.84 -17.58 -6.13
N ILE A 78 5.32 -17.03 -5.04
CA ILE A 78 4.07 -17.40 -4.38
C ILE A 78 3.01 -16.42 -4.88
N LEU A 79 2.07 -16.89 -5.70
CA LEU A 79 0.99 -16.06 -6.21
C LEU A 79 -0.21 -16.15 -5.26
N HIS A 80 -0.68 -15.02 -4.74
CA HIS A 80 -1.95 -14.98 -4.01
C HIS A 80 -3.11 -15.27 -4.97
N LEU A 81 -4.12 -15.98 -4.50
CA LEU A 81 -5.33 -16.22 -5.27
C LEU A 81 -6.54 -16.24 -4.34
N THR A 82 -7.44 -15.29 -4.51
CA THR A 82 -8.75 -15.28 -3.85
C THR A 82 -9.74 -16.16 -4.61
N CYS A 83 -10.79 -16.64 -3.95
CA CYS A 83 -11.80 -17.50 -4.58
C CYS A 83 -13.24 -16.98 -4.51
N THR A 84 -13.52 -15.97 -3.68
CA THR A 84 -14.84 -15.33 -3.61
C THR A 84 -14.89 -14.06 -4.46
N ASN A 85 -16.11 -13.62 -4.81
CA ASN A 85 -16.35 -12.39 -5.58
C ASN A 85 -15.70 -12.37 -6.97
N MET A 86 -15.45 -13.54 -7.55
CA MET A 86 -14.92 -13.70 -8.89
C MET A 86 -15.98 -14.30 -9.81
N GLN A 87 -15.97 -13.91 -11.08
CA GLN A 87 -16.83 -14.50 -12.10
C GLN A 87 -16.54 -16.00 -12.23
N GLN A 88 -17.59 -16.79 -12.48
CA GLN A 88 -17.46 -18.22 -12.72
C GLN A 88 -16.39 -18.52 -13.81
N GLY A 89 -15.46 -19.43 -13.51
CA GLY A 89 -14.36 -19.81 -14.40
C GLY A 89 -13.07 -18.98 -14.25
N MET A 90 -13.13 -17.81 -13.60
CA MET A 90 -11.96 -16.93 -13.46
C MET A 90 -10.83 -17.56 -12.63
N VAL A 91 -11.17 -18.39 -11.63
CA VAL A 91 -10.19 -19.18 -10.85
C VAL A 91 -9.48 -20.20 -11.73
N ASP A 92 -10.21 -20.88 -12.62
CA ASP A 92 -9.63 -21.85 -13.55
C ASP A 92 -8.61 -21.18 -14.48
N ASP A 93 -9.00 -20.04 -15.06
CA ASP A 93 -8.14 -19.30 -15.97
C ASP A 93 -6.90 -18.79 -15.24
N ALA A 94 -7.05 -18.22 -14.04
CA ALA A 94 -5.92 -17.77 -13.23
C ALA A 94 -4.93 -18.90 -12.89
N LEU A 95 -5.43 -20.11 -12.58
CA LEU A 95 -4.58 -21.27 -12.31
C LEU A 95 -3.86 -21.76 -13.58
N ARG A 96 -4.52 -21.75 -14.75
CA ARG A 96 -3.88 -22.08 -16.03
C ARG A 96 -2.82 -21.06 -16.41
N ASP A 97 -3.12 -19.77 -16.26
CA ASP A 97 -2.20 -18.66 -16.54
C ASP A 97 -0.97 -18.75 -15.64
N ALA A 98 -1.15 -19.02 -14.34
CA ALA A 98 -0.06 -19.23 -13.39
C ALA A 98 0.83 -20.41 -13.81
N LYS A 99 0.22 -21.55 -14.18
CA LYS A 99 0.94 -22.74 -14.65
C LYS A 99 1.72 -22.47 -15.94
N GLN A 100 1.14 -21.73 -16.89
CA GLN A 100 1.79 -21.35 -18.15
C GLN A 100 3.04 -20.49 -17.91
N ARG A 101 3.02 -19.65 -16.87
CA ARG A 101 4.15 -18.82 -16.43
C ARG A 101 5.15 -19.57 -15.54
N GLY A 102 4.92 -20.87 -15.32
CA GLY A 102 5.78 -21.72 -14.50
C GLY A 102 5.65 -21.48 -12.99
N ILE A 103 4.62 -20.75 -12.54
CA ILE A 103 4.36 -20.54 -11.12
C ILE A 103 3.87 -21.86 -10.53
N GLU A 104 4.52 -22.32 -9.46
CA GLU A 104 4.19 -23.58 -8.79
C GLU A 104 3.65 -23.39 -7.37
N ASN A 105 3.58 -22.14 -6.87
CA ASN A 105 3.18 -21.85 -5.49
C ASN A 105 1.98 -20.90 -5.48
N ILE A 106 0.88 -21.33 -4.87
CA ILE A 106 -0.35 -20.56 -4.74
C ILE A 106 -0.63 -20.34 -3.25
N LEU A 107 -0.87 -19.10 -2.83
CA LEU A 107 -1.46 -18.82 -1.52
C LEU A 107 -2.98 -18.72 -1.70
N ALA A 108 -3.70 -19.77 -1.28
CA ALA A 108 -5.15 -19.86 -1.42
C ALA A 108 -5.85 -19.04 -0.32
N LEU A 109 -6.60 -18.04 -0.75
CA LEU A 109 -7.29 -17.08 0.10
C LEU A 109 -8.79 -17.11 -0.20
N ARG A 110 -9.62 -16.78 0.80
CA ARG A 110 -11.05 -16.52 0.55
C ARG A 110 -11.18 -15.30 -0.36
N GLY A 111 -10.52 -14.21 0.04
CA GLY A 111 -10.80 -12.86 -0.43
C GLY A 111 -11.66 -12.14 0.61
N ASP A 112 -11.51 -10.83 0.65
CA ASP A 112 -12.39 -9.99 1.46
C ASP A 112 -13.77 -9.90 0.80
N PRO A 113 -14.82 -9.60 1.59
CA PRO A 113 -16.13 -9.29 1.05
C PRO A 113 -16.00 -8.20 -0.04
N PRO A 114 -16.87 -8.22 -1.06
CA PRO A 114 -16.77 -7.25 -2.13
C PRO A 114 -16.94 -5.84 -1.54
N ARG A 115 -16.37 -4.86 -2.26
CA ARG A 115 -16.60 -3.43 -2.06
C ARG A 115 -18.07 -3.14 -2.31
N GLY A 116 -18.84 -3.26 -1.23
CA GLY A 116 -20.28 -3.40 -1.20
C GLY A 116 -20.83 -4.68 -1.85
N GLU A 117 -21.94 -5.16 -1.29
CA GLU A 117 -22.66 -6.33 -1.82
C GLU A 117 -23.37 -5.91 -3.11
N GLU A 118 -22.68 -5.93 -4.24
CA GLU A 118 -23.38 -5.86 -5.53
C GLU A 118 -24.49 -6.91 -5.53
N TYR A 119 -25.71 -6.44 -5.76
CA TYR A 119 -26.80 -7.32 -6.15
C TYR A 119 -26.42 -7.96 -7.47
N TRP A 120 -25.91 -9.19 -7.37
CA TRP A 120 -25.72 -10.15 -8.45
C TRP A 120 -24.44 -9.98 -9.30
N ILE A 121 -23.32 -10.44 -8.75
CA ILE A 121 -22.25 -11.04 -9.56
C ILE A 121 -22.53 -12.55 -9.61
N PRO A 122 -22.51 -13.23 -10.77
CA PRO A 122 -22.51 -14.69 -10.85
C PRO A 122 -21.24 -15.25 -10.21
N THR A 123 -21.25 -15.36 -8.88
CA THR A 123 -20.16 -15.93 -8.11
C THR A 123 -20.14 -17.43 -8.30
N ASP A 124 -18.93 -17.95 -8.40
CA ASP A 124 -18.73 -19.39 -8.52
C ASP A 124 -19.18 -20.10 -7.24
N ARG A 125 -20.27 -20.87 -7.33
CA ARG A 125 -20.85 -21.58 -6.18
C ARG A 125 -19.90 -22.64 -5.58
N ARG A 126 -18.80 -22.98 -6.27
CA ARG A 126 -17.77 -23.88 -5.75
C ARG A 126 -17.01 -23.27 -4.57
N PHE A 127 -16.99 -21.95 -4.42
CA PHE A 127 -16.10 -21.27 -3.49
C PHE A 127 -16.85 -20.38 -2.51
N THR A 128 -16.86 -20.78 -1.23
CA THR A 128 -17.38 -19.97 -0.12
C THR A 128 -16.28 -19.64 0.89
N HIS A 129 -15.31 -20.53 1.06
CA HIS A 129 -14.19 -20.42 1.98
C HIS A 129 -12.87 -20.69 1.27
N GLY A 130 -11.76 -20.19 1.80
CA GLY A 130 -10.43 -20.52 1.27
C GLY A 130 -10.12 -22.03 1.25
N ALA A 131 -10.75 -22.84 2.13
CA ALA A 131 -10.63 -24.29 2.11
C ALA A 131 -11.21 -24.93 0.83
N ASP A 132 -12.23 -24.32 0.23
CA ASP A 132 -12.83 -24.79 -1.01
C ASP A 132 -11.86 -24.65 -2.17
N LEU A 133 -11.09 -23.55 -2.22
CA LEU A 133 -10.04 -23.35 -3.22
C LEU A 133 -8.92 -24.39 -3.07
N VAL A 134 -8.49 -24.69 -1.84
CA VAL A 134 -7.50 -25.74 -1.58
C VAL A 134 -8.01 -27.08 -2.08
N SER A 135 -9.23 -27.47 -1.67
CA SER A 135 -9.87 -28.72 -2.07
C SER A 135 -10.01 -28.81 -3.59
N TYR A 136 -10.38 -27.72 -4.25
CA TYR A 136 -10.49 -27.64 -5.70
C TYR A 136 -9.16 -27.87 -6.41
N ILE A 137 -8.09 -27.15 -6.01
CA ILE A 137 -6.76 -27.30 -6.59
C ILE A 137 -6.26 -28.74 -6.40
N LYS A 138 -6.45 -29.31 -5.20
CA LYS A 138 -5.94 -30.65 -4.85
C LYS A 138 -6.76 -31.81 -5.42
N SER A 139 -8.06 -31.63 -5.68
CA SER A 139 -8.91 -32.65 -6.30
C SER A 139 -8.92 -32.61 -7.83
N SER A 140 -8.60 -31.45 -8.43
CA SER A 140 -8.55 -31.31 -9.89
C SER A 140 -7.37 -32.10 -10.49
N PRO A 141 -7.60 -33.03 -11.44
CA PRO A 141 -6.53 -33.71 -12.15
C PRO A 141 -5.59 -32.76 -12.90
N GLU A 142 -6.09 -31.60 -13.32
CA GLU A 142 -5.32 -30.59 -14.07
C GLU A 142 -4.28 -29.87 -13.19
N PHE A 143 -4.60 -29.67 -11.90
CA PHE A 143 -3.86 -28.78 -11.00
C PHE A 143 -3.18 -29.49 -9.81
N SER A 144 -3.73 -30.62 -9.35
CA SER A 144 -3.34 -31.31 -8.10
C SER A 144 -1.85 -31.62 -7.99
N SER A 145 -1.21 -31.99 -9.11
CA SER A 145 0.23 -32.28 -9.17
C SER A 145 1.10 -31.05 -9.40
N GLY A 146 0.55 -29.96 -9.95
CA GLY A 146 1.28 -28.77 -10.36
C GLY A 146 1.63 -27.83 -9.21
N PHE A 147 0.73 -27.69 -8.22
CA PHE A 147 0.86 -26.62 -7.22
C PHE A 147 1.23 -27.10 -5.81
N CYS A 148 2.09 -26.31 -5.16
CA CYS A 148 2.24 -26.21 -3.71
C CYS A 148 1.27 -25.12 -3.22
N VAL A 149 0.38 -25.47 -2.30
CA VAL A 149 -0.73 -24.60 -1.89
C VAL A 149 -0.53 -24.16 -0.44
N GLY A 150 -0.33 -22.86 -0.22
CA GLY A 150 -0.32 -22.26 1.10
C GLY A 150 -1.70 -21.75 1.51
N VAL A 151 -1.89 -21.51 2.81
CA VAL A 151 -3.10 -20.86 3.34
C VAL A 151 -2.77 -19.80 4.40
N ALA A 152 -3.65 -18.81 4.54
CA ALA A 152 -3.55 -17.80 5.59
C ALA A 152 -4.07 -18.28 6.96
N ALA A 153 -3.44 -17.79 8.03
CA ALA A 153 -3.86 -17.99 9.41
C ALA A 153 -3.73 -16.70 10.25
N TYR A 154 -4.52 -16.55 11.30
CA TYR A 154 -4.64 -15.30 12.06
C TYR A 154 -4.34 -15.55 13.56
N PRO A 155 -3.11 -15.26 14.03
CA PRO A 155 -2.71 -15.55 15.42
C PRO A 155 -3.53 -14.80 16.49
N ASP A 156 -4.03 -13.60 16.15
CA ASP A 156 -4.86 -12.77 17.03
C ASP A 156 -6.38 -12.94 16.81
N GLY A 157 -6.77 -13.84 15.90
CA GLY A 157 -8.15 -14.03 15.44
C GLY A 157 -8.46 -13.27 14.15
N HIS A 158 -9.51 -13.69 13.44
CA HIS A 158 -10.02 -12.97 12.26
C HIS A 158 -11.06 -11.93 12.68
N THR A 159 -11.11 -10.79 11.97
CA THR A 159 -12.05 -9.68 12.22
C THR A 159 -13.52 -10.00 11.93
N ASP A 160 -13.81 -11.04 11.15
CA ASP A 160 -15.13 -11.24 10.53
C ASP A 160 -16.00 -12.27 11.27
N GLY A 161 -15.54 -12.78 12.42
CA GLY A 161 -16.19 -13.87 13.14
C GLY A 161 -16.52 -13.53 14.59
N ASP A 162 -17.74 -13.86 15.02
CA ASP A 162 -18.11 -14.03 16.44
C ASP A 162 -17.54 -15.34 17.04
N ILE A 163 -16.49 -15.90 16.39
CA ILE A 163 -15.94 -17.21 16.67
C ILE A 163 -14.71 -17.03 17.55
N ASP A 164 -14.61 -17.85 18.59
CA ASP A 164 -13.45 -17.82 19.45
C ASP A 164 -12.19 -18.38 18.75
N ASN A 165 -11.04 -18.17 19.39
CA ASN A 165 -9.76 -18.63 18.87
C ASN A 165 -9.70 -20.14 18.62
N ASP A 166 -10.50 -20.95 19.33
CA ASP A 166 -10.46 -22.40 19.17
C ASP A 166 -11.31 -22.83 17.94
N GLY A 167 -12.39 -22.13 17.63
CA GLY A 167 -13.14 -22.29 16.38
C GLY A 167 -12.36 -21.85 15.14
N GLU A 168 -11.59 -20.75 15.21
CA GLU A 168 -10.67 -20.34 14.14
C GLU A 168 -9.63 -21.42 13.80
N LEU A 169 -9.15 -22.14 14.82
CA LEU A 169 -8.23 -23.26 14.62
C LEU A 169 -8.88 -24.46 13.91
N GLU A 170 -10.19 -24.67 14.05
CA GLU A 170 -10.90 -25.71 13.29
C GLU A 170 -10.96 -25.37 11.80
N PHE A 171 -11.19 -24.11 11.43
CA PHE A 171 -11.14 -23.69 10.03
C PHE A 171 -9.73 -23.81 9.45
N LEU A 172 -8.70 -23.44 10.22
CA LEU A 172 -7.32 -23.65 9.82
C LEU A 172 -7.03 -25.15 9.62
N LYS A 173 -7.52 -26.00 10.52
CA LYS A 173 -7.39 -27.45 10.39
C LYS A 173 -8.10 -27.97 9.14
N ALA A 174 -9.31 -27.51 8.85
CA ALA A 174 -10.05 -27.88 7.64
C ALA A 174 -9.29 -27.50 6.36
N LYS A 175 -8.67 -26.31 6.31
CA LYS A 175 -7.81 -25.89 5.19
C LYS A 175 -6.61 -26.82 5.00
N VAL A 176 -5.96 -27.22 6.09
CA VAL A 176 -4.81 -28.14 6.06
C VAL A 176 -5.23 -29.55 5.66
N ASP A 177 -6.33 -30.06 6.23
CA ASP A 177 -6.89 -31.38 5.91
C ASP A 177 -7.37 -31.46 4.44
N ALA A 178 -7.79 -30.34 3.84
CA ALA A 178 -8.08 -30.23 2.41
C ALA A 178 -6.83 -30.32 1.52
N GLY A 179 -5.63 -30.26 2.10
CA GLY A 179 -4.35 -30.48 1.43
C GLY A 179 -3.42 -29.27 1.35
N ALA A 180 -3.58 -28.25 2.20
CA ALA A 180 -2.60 -27.16 2.24
C ALA A 180 -1.20 -27.70 2.65
N ASP A 181 -0.16 -27.17 2.02
CA ASP A 181 1.23 -27.58 2.16
C ASP A 181 2.02 -26.71 3.16
N PHE A 182 1.61 -25.44 3.37
CA PHE A 182 2.21 -24.50 4.31
C PHE A 182 1.21 -23.44 4.78
N ILE A 183 1.57 -22.71 5.84
CA ILE A 183 0.78 -21.62 6.41
C ILE A 183 1.62 -20.34 6.42
N VAL A 184 1.03 -19.23 5.96
CA VAL A 184 1.54 -17.87 6.18
C VAL A 184 0.61 -17.18 7.17
N THR A 185 1.15 -16.53 8.19
CA THR A 185 0.30 -15.85 9.19
C THR A 185 0.09 -14.39 8.86
N GLN A 186 -1.06 -13.86 9.27
CA GLN A 186 -1.28 -12.42 9.41
C GLN A 186 -0.24 -11.81 10.37
N LEU A 187 -0.03 -10.50 10.24
CA LEU A 187 0.81 -9.67 11.09
C LEU A 187 0.41 -9.75 12.57
N PHE A 188 1.40 -9.75 13.45
CA PHE A 188 1.24 -9.73 14.90
C PHE A 188 2.39 -8.94 15.55
N TYR A 189 2.17 -8.41 16.75
CA TYR A 189 3.20 -7.69 17.52
C TYR A 189 3.40 -8.24 18.94
N ASP A 190 2.57 -9.20 19.37
CA ASP A 190 2.77 -9.99 20.60
C ASP A 190 3.36 -11.37 20.26
N VAL A 191 4.69 -11.47 20.35
CA VAL A 191 5.41 -12.72 20.05
C VAL A 191 5.06 -13.84 21.03
N ASP A 192 4.83 -13.53 22.31
CA ASP A 192 4.47 -14.56 23.29
C ASP A 192 3.09 -15.14 23.00
N ASN A 193 2.14 -14.32 22.54
CA ASN A 193 0.86 -14.79 22.07
C ASN A 193 1.00 -15.69 20.84
N PHE A 194 1.81 -15.28 19.87
CA PHE A 194 2.10 -16.09 18.69
C PHE A 194 2.68 -17.48 19.06
N LEU A 195 3.65 -17.54 19.96
CA LEU A 195 4.26 -18.82 20.38
C LEU A 195 3.26 -19.73 21.12
N ARG A 196 2.33 -19.15 21.91
CA ARG A 196 1.21 -19.91 22.49
C ARG A 196 0.25 -20.42 21.42
N TRP A 197 -0.05 -19.60 20.43
CA TRP A 197 -0.89 -19.97 19.29
C TRP A 197 -0.27 -21.12 18.49
N VAL A 198 1.04 -21.08 18.19
CA VAL A 198 1.76 -22.19 17.54
C VAL A 198 1.61 -23.50 18.32
N LYS A 199 1.74 -23.47 19.66
CA LYS A 199 1.53 -24.67 20.50
C LYS A 199 0.12 -25.25 20.33
N LYS A 200 -0.91 -24.41 20.29
CA LYS A 200 -2.29 -24.85 20.03
C LYS A 200 -2.46 -25.46 18.63
N VAL A 201 -1.91 -24.82 17.60
CA VAL A 201 -1.92 -25.33 16.21
C VAL A 201 -1.28 -26.72 16.16
N ARG A 202 -0.12 -26.91 16.82
CA ARG A 202 0.54 -28.22 16.89
C ARG A 202 -0.28 -29.24 17.70
N ALA A 203 -0.96 -28.84 18.77
CA ALA A 203 -1.84 -29.72 19.53
C ALA A 203 -3.04 -30.25 18.71
N LYS A 204 -3.53 -29.47 17.73
CA LYS A 204 -4.58 -29.89 16.77
C LYS A 204 -4.09 -30.83 15.67
N GLY A 205 -2.82 -31.23 15.68
CA GLY A 205 -2.25 -32.16 14.70
C GLY A 205 -1.76 -31.51 13.41
N ILE A 206 -1.80 -30.18 13.28
CA ILE A 206 -1.27 -29.48 12.10
C ILE A 206 0.26 -29.51 12.12
N ARG A 207 0.87 -30.05 11.06
CA ARG A 207 2.34 -30.26 10.96
C ARG A 207 3.02 -29.53 9.81
N VAL A 208 2.25 -28.93 8.92
CA VAL A 208 2.80 -28.12 7.82
C VAL A 208 3.62 -26.93 8.37
N PRO A 209 4.61 -26.42 7.61
CA PRO A 209 5.39 -25.25 7.99
C PRO A 209 4.48 -24.05 8.29
N ILE A 210 4.82 -23.29 9.34
CA ILE A 210 4.16 -22.03 9.69
C ILE A 210 5.22 -20.93 9.49
N ILE A 211 4.91 -19.96 8.63
CA ILE A 211 5.79 -18.85 8.28
C ILE A 211 5.14 -17.56 8.84
N PRO A 212 5.64 -16.98 9.94
CA PRO A 212 5.09 -15.76 10.51
C PRO A 212 5.26 -14.55 9.58
N GLY A 213 4.19 -13.78 9.41
CA GLY A 213 4.19 -12.48 8.74
C GLY A 213 4.76 -11.37 9.64
N ILE A 214 5.75 -10.63 9.13
CA ILE A 214 6.43 -9.52 9.80
C ILE A 214 6.36 -8.29 8.89
N MET A 215 5.81 -7.19 9.40
CA MET A 215 5.80 -5.91 8.71
C MET A 215 6.65 -4.91 9.49
N PRO A 216 7.81 -4.47 8.95
CA PRO A 216 8.56 -3.37 9.53
C PRO A 216 7.71 -2.09 9.51
N MET A 217 7.54 -1.44 10.67
CA MET A 217 6.79 -0.20 10.78
C MET A 217 7.49 0.94 10.03
N GLN A 218 6.72 1.76 9.31
CA GLN A 218 7.23 2.87 8.52
C GLN A 218 6.88 4.22 9.15
N THR A 219 5.59 4.47 9.39
CA THR A 219 5.08 5.69 10.03
C THR A 219 4.03 5.34 11.07
N TYR A 220 3.78 6.24 12.03
CA TYR A 220 2.81 6.02 13.10
C TYR A 220 1.39 5.86 12.56
N ALA A 221 1.01 6.75 11.62
CA ALA A 221 -0.31 6.72 11.00
C ALA A 221 -0.56 5.44 10.19
N SER A 222 0.41 5.04 9.35
CA SER A 222 0.30 3.82 8.55
C SER A 222 0.24 2.58 9.43
N PHE A 223 1.02 2.54 10.52
CA PHE A 223 0.98 1.45 11.49
C PHE A 223 -0.40 1.30 12.11
N LEU A 224 -0.96 2.37 12.71
CA LEU A 224 -2.29 2.34 13.33
C LEU A 224 -3.39 1.90 12.36
N ARG A 225 -3.36 2.44 11.13
CA ARG A 225 -4.31 2.07 10.08
C ARG A 225 -4.23 0.58 9.78
N MET A 226 -3.02 0.06 9.58
CA MET A 226 -2.81 -1.34 9.24
C MET A 226 -3.26 -2.28 10.36
N THR A 227 -2.89 -1.98 11.60
CA THR A 227 -3.22 -2.82 12.74
C THR A 227 -4.72 -2.85 13.02
N LYS A 228 -5.41 -1.72 12.76
CA LYS A 228 -6.87 -1.66 12.86
C LYS A 228 -7.52 -2.50 11.76
N LEU A 229 -7.03 -2.40 10.52
CA LEU A 229 -7.53 -3.17 9.38
C LEU A 229 -7.39 -4.68 9.61
N CYS A 230 -6.22 -5.12 10.07
CA CYS A 230 -5.94 -6.53 10.33
C CYS A 230 -6.56 -7.06 11.64
N GLY A 231 -7.13 -6.19 12.49
CA GLY A 231 -7.58 -6.56 13.84
C GLY A 231 -6.44 -7.01 14.77
N THR A 232 -5.20 -6.62 14.48
CA THR A 232 -4.00 -7.07 15.19
C THR A 232 -3.94 -6.48 16.60
N ARG A 233 -3.58 -7.31 17.59
CA ARG A 233 -3.43 -6.85 18.97
C ARG A 233 -2.07 -6.21 19.17
N ILE A 234 -2.07 -4.96 19.66
CA ILE A 234 -0.85 -4.19 19.89
C ILE A 234 -0.54 -4.13 21.39
N PRO A 235 0.65 -4.57 21.83
CA PRO A 235 1.06 -4.44 23.22
C PRO A 235 1.02 -2.98 23.68
N THR A 236 0.48 -2.72 24.88
CA THR A 236 0.39 -1.37 25.43
C THR A 236 1.75 -0.70 25.57
N SER A 237 2.80 -1.47 25.87
CA SER A 237 4.18 -0.97 25.91
C SER A 237 4.66 -0.43 24.57
N LEU A 238 4.31 -1.12 23.47
CA LEU A 238 4.67 -0.68 22.11
C LEU A 238 4.03 0.67 21.80
N MET A 239 2.75 0.86 22.14
CA MET A 239 2.08 2.16 21.96
C MET A 239 2.70 3.25 22.83
N ALA A 240 3.07 2.94 24.08
CA ALA A 240 3.71 3.90 24.97
C ALA A 240 5.09 4.36 24.44
N ASP A 241 5.82 3.48 23.76
CA ASP A 241 7.11 3.81 23.14
C ASP A 241 6.96 4.63 21.85
N LEU A 242 5.88 4.40 21.09
CA LEU A 242 5.59 5.13 19.85
C LEU A 242 5.03 6.54 20.06
N GLU A 243 4.22 6.73 21.10
CA GLU A 243 3.50 7.99 21.33
C GLU A 243 4.40 9.25 21.36
N PRO A 244 5.58 9.22 22.02
CA PRO A 244 6.48 10.39 22.05
C PRO A 244 7.11 10.73 20.70
N ILE A 245 7.21 9.75 19.79
CA ILE A 245 7.89 9.87 18.49
C ILE A 245 6.90 9.89 17.32
N ARG A 246 5.59 9.93 17.57
CA ARG A 246 4.52 9.78 16.57
C ARG A 246 4.55 10.77 15.39
N HIS A 247 5.23 11.92 15.56
CA HIS A 247 5.37 12.96 14.53
C HIS A 247 6.73 12.93 13.79
N ASP A 248 7.63 12.02 14.18
CA ASP A 248 8.95 11.86 13.58
C ASP A 248 9.04 10.48 12.91
N ASP A 249 8.72 10.45 11.62
CA ASP A 249 8.67 9.21 10.85
C ASP A 249 10.02 8.48 10.79
N GLN A 250 11.14 9.20 10.87
CA GLN A 250 12.45 8.58 10.91
C GLN A 250 12.68 7.85 12.24
N GLN A 251 12.31 8.47 13.37
CA GLN A 251 12.37 7.81 14.67
C GLN A 251 11.41 6.61 14.75
N VAL A 252 10.19 6.72 14.19
CA VAL A 252 9.23 5.61 14.12
C VAL A 252 9.79 4.44 13.30
N LYS A 253 10.38 4.72 12.14
CA LYS A 253 11.02 3.70 11.30
C LYS A 253 12.20 3.04 11.99
N ASP A 254 13.05 3.81 12.67
CA ASP A 254 14.19 3.29 13.44
C ASP A 254 13.73 2.37 14.58
N TYR A 255 12.65 2.75 15.27
CA TYR A 255 12.00 1.91 16.27
C TYR A 255 11.41 0.65 15.63
N GLY A 256 10.74 0.77 14.49
CA GLY A 256 10.16 -0.34 13.72
C GLY A 256 11.19 -1.39 13.30
N VAL A 257 12.36 -0.97 12.83
CA VAL A 257 13.48 -1.87 12.51
C VAL A 257 13.95 -2.63 13.75
N LYS A 258 14.19 -1.93 14.87
CA LYS A 258 14.63 -2.55 16.14
C LYS A 258 13.60 -3.56 16.66
N LEU A 259 12.32 -3.20 16.59
CA LEU A 259 11.23 -4.08 17.01
C LEU A 259 11.20 -5.35 16.16
N ALA A 260 11.24 -5.22 14.83
CA ALA A 260 11.22 -6.37 13.92
C ALA A 260 12.41 -7.31 14.15
N ILE A 261 13.62 -6.77 14.37
CA ILE A 261 14.80 -7.58 14.73
C ILE A 261 14.55 -8.36 16.02
N GLY A 262 14.10 -7.69 17.09
CA GLY A 262 13.83 -8.35 18.36
C GLY A 262 12.73 -9.40 18.29
N MET A 263 11.68 -9.14 17.49
CA MET A 263 10.62 -10.13 17.24
C MET A 263 11.16 -11.37 16.53
N ILE A 264 11.95 -11.17 15.46
CA ILE A 264 12.52 -12.28 14.68
C ILE A 264 13.49 -13.09 15.52
N GLN A 265 14.38 -12.45 16.27
CA GLN A 265 15.29 -13.13 17.19
C GLN A 265 14.51 -14.01 18.17
N LYS A 266 13.50 -13.45 18.85
CA LYS A 266 12.66 -14.20 19.77
C LYS A 266 11.91 -15.37 19.10
N LEU A 267 11.36 -15.17 17.91
CA LEU A 267 10.70 -16.24 17.13
C LEU A 267 11.66 -17.39 16.81
N THR A 268 12.90 -17.06 16.46
CA THR A 268 13.91 -18.04 16.05
C THR A 268 14.56 -18.76 17.22
N GLU A 269 14.82 -18.05 18.33
CA GLU A 269 15.50 -18.57 19.52
C GLU A 269 14.55 -19.32 20.45
N ASP A 270 13.38 -18.74 20.77
CA ASP A 270 12.42 -19.34 21.72
C ASP A 270 11.41 -20.26 21.03
N GLY A 271 11.12 -20.00 19.74
CA GLY A 271 10.02 -20.62 19.01
C GLY A 271 10.41 -21.74 18.04
N ASP A 272 11.71 -21.94 17.79
CA ASP A 272 12.23 -22.83 16.73
C ASP A 272 11.61 -22.53 15.35
N ILE A 273 11.29 -21.26 15.09
CA ILE A 273 10.77 -20.83 13.79
C ILE A 273 11.93 -20.66 12.81
N ARG A 274 11.89 -21.42 11.71
CA ARG A 274 12.98 -21.51 10.73
C ARG A 274 12.83 -20.63 9.50
N GLY A 275 11.78 -19.80 9.44
CA GLY A 275 11.72 -18.72 8.46
C GLY A 275 10.60 -17.73 8.71
N VAL A 276 10.69 -16.57 8.05
CA VAL A 276 9.77 -15.44 8.23
C VAL A 276 9.29 -14.90 6.88
N HIS A 277 8.15 -14.23 6.87
CA HIS A 277 7.56 -13.62 5.68
C HIS A 277 7.49 -12.10 5.87
N PHE A 278 8.22 -11.33 5.06
CA PHE A 278 8.23 -9.88 5.16
C PHE A 278 7.15 -9.26 4.28
N CYS A 279 6.21 -8.56 4.89
CA CYS A 279 5.33 -7.63 4.18
C CYS A 279 6.10 -6.34 3.91
N THR A 280 6.64 -6.19 2.69
CA THR A 280 7.61 -5.13 2.36
C THR A 280 6.95 -3.77 2.16
N LEU A 281 5.66 -3.75 1.85
CA LEU A 281 4.93 -2.57 1.37
C LEU A 281 5.53 -1.98 0.08
N ASN A 282 6.13 -2.83 -0.74
CA ASN A 282 6.98 -2.45 -1.86
C ASN A 282 8.19 -1.59 -1.45
N LEU A 283 8.52 -1.43 -0.16
CA LEU A 283 9.68 -0.65 0.31
C LEU A 283 10.90 -1.54 0.54
N GLU A 284 12.08 -0.96 0.36
CA GLU A 284 13.36 -1.69 0.42
C GLU A 284 14.11 -1.47 1.74
N ARG A 285 14.26 -0.21 2.18
CA ARG A 285 15.21 0.16 3.24
C ARG A 285 14.92 -0.50 4.58
N SER A 286 13.67 -0.57 5.01
CA SER A 286 13.32 -1.16 6.31
C SER A 286 13.59 -2.66 6.34
N VAL A 287 13.29 -3.37 5.25
CA VAL A 287 13.60 -4.81 5.12
C VAL A 287 15.11 -5.03 5.10
N TYR A 288 15.84 -4.26 4.29
CA TYR A 288 17.30 -4.34 4.24
C TYR A 288 17.92 -4.15 5.63
N ARG A 289 17.54 -3.10 6.36
CA ARG A 289 18.06 -2.81 7.71
C ARG A 289 17.73 -3.90 8.72
N VAL A 290 16.57 -4.53 8.62
CA VAL A 290 16.22 -5.67 9.48
C VAL A 290 17.11 -6.87 9.14
N LEU A 291 17.29 -7.20 7.86
CA LEU A 291 18.16 -8.29 7.41
C LEU A 291 19.62 -8.04 7.78
N GLU A 292 20.10 -6.81 7.65
CA GLU A 292 21.45 -6.39 8.05
C GLU A 292 21.64 -6.55 9.56
N GLY A 293 20.69 -6.06 10.36
CA GLY A 293 20.72 -6.19 11.82
C GLY A 293 20.65 -7.63 12.32
N LEU A 294 20.06 -8.54 11.53
CA LEU A 294 20.06 -9.99 11.78
C LEU A 294 21.32 -10.70 11.24
N GLY A 295 22.15 -10.01 10.45
CA GLY A 295 23.30 -10.60 9.76
C GLY A 295 22.90 -11.57 8.64
N TRP A 296 21.73 -11.37 8.03
CA TRP A 296 21.16 -12.23 6.99
C TRP A 296 21.38 -11.71 5.57
N THR A 297 21.76 -10.45 5.42
CA THR A 297 22.41 -10.00 4.18
C THR A 297 23.68 -10.84 4.06
N GLY A 298 23.73 -11.77 3.09
CA GLY A 298 24.90 -12.61 2.85
C GLY A 298 26.16 -11.76 2.93
N THR A 299 27.27 -12.32 3.44
CA THR A 299 28.54 -11.60 3.53
C THR A 299 28.73 -10.82 2.25
N SER A 300 28.57 -9.49 2.32
CA SER A 300 29.18 -8.65 1.30
C SER A 300 30.60 -9.18 1.23
N PRO A 301 31.11 -9.58 0.05
CA PRO A 301 32.52 -9.90 -0.03
C PRO A 301 33.20 -8.73 0.67
N LYS A 302 34.00 -8.99 1.71
CA LYS A 302 34.78 -7.92 2.33
C LYS A 302 35.59 -7.34 1.18
N ILE A 303 35.13 -6.24 0.60
CA ILE A 303 35.87 -5.50 -0.40
C ILE A 303 37.00 -4.90 0.40
N THR A 304 38.07 -5.67 0.48
CA THR A 304 39.26 -5.26 1.17
C THR A 304 40.01 -4.47 0.12
N ASN A 305 40.15 -3.16 0.34
CA ASN A 305 40.88 -2.30 -0.57
C ASN A 305 42.24 -2.94 -0.89
N LYS A 306 42.48 -3.25 -2.16
CA LYS A 306 43.73 -3.85 -2.62
C LYS A 306 44.64 -2.75 -3.14
N LEU A 307 45.91 -2.82 -2.77
CA LEU A 307 46.94 -1.93 -3.29
C LEU A 307 47.29 -2.36 -4.73
N ILE A 308 47.17 -1.45 -5.69
CA ILE A 308 47.67 -1.67 -7.05
C ILE A 308 49.19 -1.51 -7.02
N THR A 309 49.92 -2.59 -7.26
CA THR A 309 51.40 -2.54 -7.37
C THR A 309 51.90 -3.46 -8.47
N ASP A 310 52.92 -3.00 -9.18
CA ASP A 310 53.62 -3.75 -10.23
C ASP A 310 54.73 -4.65 -9.67
N MET A 311 55.05 -4.52 -8.37
CA MET A 311 56.09 -5.28 -7.68
C MET A 311 55.53 -5.86 -6.37
N PRO A 312 55.18 -7.15 -6.32
CA PRO A 312 54.65 -7.76 -5.11
C PRO A 312 55.78 -7.97 -4.10
N THR A 313 56.03 -7.00 -3.22
CA THR A 313 56.79 -7.24 -1.99
C THR A 313 55.85 -7.97 -1.04
N ALA A 314 56.02 -9.30 -0.97
CA ALA A 314 55.13 -10.20 -0.27
C ALA A 314 55.19 -10.01 1.25
N GLU A 315 54.25 -9.25 1.80
CA GLU A 315 53.81 -9.42 3.19
C GLU A 315 52.32 -9.75 3.30
N ASN A 316 51.49 -9.46 2.27
CA ASN A 316 50.07 -9.86 2.29
C ASN A 316 49.47 -9.96 0.87
N PRO A 317 49.50 -11.14 0.20
CA PRO A 317 49.05 -11.30 -1.18
C PRO A 317 47.53 -11.09 -1.37
N GLU A 318 46.73 -11.19 -0.31
CA GLU A 318 45.28 -10.94 -0.36
C GLU A 318 44.91 -9.45 -0.48
N LEU A 319 45.86 -8.54 -0.16
CA LEU A 319 45.70 -7.08 -0.20
C LEU A 319 46.35 -6.42 -1.42
N ILE A 320 46.83 -7.19 -2.39
CA ILE A 320 47.56 -6.68 -3.55
C ILE A 320 46.85 -7.12 -4.84
N VAL A 321 46.83 -6.23 -5.84
CA VAL A 321 46.31 -6.51 -7.18
C VAL A 321 47.25 -5.86 -8.21
N THR A 322 47.44 -6.48 -9.38
CA THR A 322 48.21 -5.85 -10.46
C THR A 322 47.35 -4.83 -11.20
N ALA A 323 47.96 -3.84 -11.83
CA ALA A 323 47.23 -2.85 -12.63
C ALA A 323 46.33 -3.52 -13.68
N HIS A 324 46.83 -4.54 -14.38
CA HIS A 324 46.08 -5.27 -15.40
C HIS A 324 44.85 -6.00 -14.81
N SER A 325 45.03 -6.77 -13.74
CA SER A 325 43.92 -7.47 -13.08
C SER A 325 42.89 -6.53 -12.45
N ALA A 326 43.32 -5.35 -11.98
CA ALA A 326 42.40 -4.35 -11.46
C ALA A 326 41.52 -3.75 -12.58
N THR A 327 42.13 -3.46 -13.74
CA THR A 327 41.40 -2.99 -14.92
C THR A 327 40.41 -4.03 -15.43
N ASP A 328 40.80 -5.30 -15.52
CA ASP A 328 39.92 -6.37 -15.97
C ASP A 328 38.77 -6.63 -15.00
N SER A 329 39.03 -6.57 -13.69
CA SER A 329 37.99 -6.68 -12.66
C SER A 329 36.99 -5.52 -12.76
N ALA A 330 37.46 -4.28 -12.92
CA ALA A 330 36.61 -3.12 -13.06
C ALA A 330 35.77 -3.18 -14.35
N ALA A 331 36.39 -3.59 -15.47
CA ALA A 331 35.69 -3.78 -16.74
C ALA A 331 34.61 -4.86 -16.65
N ASN A 332 34.92 -6.00 -16.02
CA ASN A 332 33.94 -7.06 -15.78
C ASN A 332 32.78 -6.59 -14.90
N SER A 333 33.06 -5.87 -13.79
CA SER A 333 32.02 -5.31 -12.92
C SER A 333 31.10 -4.30 -13.64
N LEU A 334 31.63 -3.54 -14.59
CA LEU A 334 30.85 -2.62 -15.43
C LEU A 334 29.96 -3.36 -16.44
N THR A 335 30.40 -4.53 -16.93
CA THR A 335 29.62 -5.34 -17.88
C THR A 335 28.58 -6.27 -17.24
N THR A 336 28.76 -6.67 -15.98
CA THR A 336 27.84 -7.57 -15.26
C THR A 336 26.80 -6.84 -14.39
N GLY A 337 26.74 -5.51 -14.44
CA GLY A 337 25.58 -4.73 -14.00
C GLY A 337 25.14 -4.92 -12.56
N VAL A 338 25.97 -4.51 -11.58
CA VAL A 338 25.48 -4.03 -10.28
C VAL A 338 26.42 -2.89 -9.84
N PRO A 339 25.96 -1.64 -9.69
CA PRO A 339 26.76 -0.60 -9.03
C PRO A 339 26.90 -0.99 -7.55
N LEU A 340 28.10 -1.45 -7.17
CA LEU A 340 28.41 -1.88 -5.80
C LEU A 340 28.99 -0.76 -4.92
N GLU A 341 28.92 0.50 -5.37
CA GLU A 341 29.31 1.65 -4.56
C GLU A 341 28.08 2.53 -4.27
N VAL A 342 27.44 2.26 -3.14
CA VAL A 342 26.69 3.29 -2.42
C VAL A 342 27.32 3.39 -1.04
N GLU A 343 28.36 4.22 -0.92
CA GLU A 343 28.76 4.73 0.38
C GLU A 343 27.54 5.45 0.98
N ALA A 344 27.03 4.95 2.10
CA ALA A 344 25.98 5.62 2.86
C ALA A 344 26.45 7.04 3.21
N GLY A 345 25.93 8.05 2.51
CA GLY A 345 26.17 9.47 2.80
C GLY A 345 26.79 10.31 1.68
N LYS A 346 26.98 9.81 0.45
CA LYS A 346 27.34 10.67 -0.69
C LYS A 346 26.46 10.39 -1.90
N GLY A 347 25.70 11.41 -2.28
CA GLY A 347 24.55 11.32 -3.16
C GLY A 347 24.83 11.02 -4.63
N GLU A 348 23.99 10.16 -5.18
CA GLU A 348 23.35 10.46 -6.46
C GLU A 348 22.21 11.46 -6.20
N LEU A 349 22.60 12.73 -6.12
CA LEU A 349 21.72 13.89 -6.09
C LEU A 349 20.98 13.96 -7.44
N ASN A 350 19.83 13.27 -7.56
CA ASN A 350 18.66 13.59 -8.42
C ASN A 350 17.72 12.40 -8.76
N ASN A 351 17.91 11.19 -8.23
CA ASN A 351 16.91 10.13 -8.39
C ASN A 351 16.03 10.00 -7.13
N ALA A 352 15.01 10.87 -7.02
CA ALA A 352 13.91 10.66 -6.07
C ALA A 352 13.23 9.29 -6.26
N SER A 353 13.39 8.67 -7.44
CA SER A 353 12.94 7.33 -7.79
C SER A 353 13.72 6.17 -7.16
N ALA A 354 14.95 6.39 -6.70
CA ALA A 354 15.81 5.28 -6.29
C ALA A 354 15.55 4.82 -4.84
N TRP A 355 14.99 5.68 -3.98
CA TRP A 355 14.86 5.40 -2.54
C TRP A 355 13.57 6.01 -1.96
N ASP A 356 12.41 5.42 -2.30
CA ASP A 356 11.20 5.70 -1.51
C ASP A 356 11.39 5.14 -0.10
N ASP A 357 11.46 6.04 0.87
CA ASP A 357 11.67 5.65 2.26
C ASP A 357 10.37 5.41 3.03
N PHE A 358 9.25 5.92 2.52
CA PHE A 358 7.95 5.83 3.17
C PHE A 358 6.89 5.41 2.15
N PRO A 359 5.79 4.75 2.59
CA PRO A 359 4.68 4.46 1.70
C PRO A 359 4.13 5.78 1.14
N ASN A 360 4.08 5.87 -0.18
CA ASN A 360 3.54 7.04 -0.85
C ASN A 360 2.02 6.90 -0.88
N GLY A 361 1.34 7.71 -0.07
CA GLY A 361 -0.11 7.84 -0.16
C GLY A 361 -0.53 8.42 -1.51
N ARG A 362 -1.80 8.79 -1.60
CA ARG A 362 -2.40 9.39 -2.79
C ARG A 362 -1.64 10.60 -3.37
N PHE A 363 -0.93 11.35 -2.53
CA PHE A 363 -0.23 12.57 -2.94
C PHE A 363 1.30 12.43 -3.00
N GLY A 364 1.82 11.20 -2.91
CA GLY A 364 3.26 10.94 -3.08
C GLY A 364 3.66 10.84 -4.56
N ASP A 365 4.93 10.54 -4.82
CA ASP A 365 5.44 10.38 -6.19
C ASP A 365 4.78 9.18 -6.88
N TYR A 366 4.07 9.38 -8.00
CA TYR A 366 3.42 8.30 -8.76
C TYR A 366 4.38 7.27 -9.35
N LYS A 367 5.66 7.66 -9.47
CA LYS A 367 6.74 6.78 -9.92
C LYS A 367 7.09 5.78 -8.82
N SER A 368 6.69 6.04 -7.58
CA SER A 368 6.91 5.12 -6.49
C SER A 368 6.17 3.80 -6.74
N PRO A 369 6.84 2.65 -6.60
CA PRO A 369 6.18 1.35 -6.53
C PRO A 369 5.14 1.22 -5.41
N ALA A 370 5.20 2.09 -4.39
CA ALA A 370 4.27 2.10 -3.28
C ALA A 370 3.14 3.14 -3.44
N TYR A 371 3.08 3.84 -4.59
CA TYR A 371 2.14 4.93 -4.82
C TYR A 371 0.68 4.50 -4.74
N GLY A 372 -0.11 5.36 -4.07
CA GLY A 372 -1.56 5.30 -4.07
C GLY A 372 -2.13 4.12 -3.28
N GLU A 373 -1.31 3.27 -2.65
CA GLU A 373 -1.81 2.14 -1.88
C GLU A 373 -2.24 2.56 -0.48
N THR A 374 -3.55 2.63 -0.30
CA THR A 374 -4.23 2.87 0.97
C THR A 374 -4.64 1.56 1.64
N ASP A 375 -4.76 0.47 0.89
CA ASP A 375 -5.34 -0.82 1.31
C ASP A 375 -4.72 -2.00 0.52
N LEU A 376 -3.65 -2.56 1.06
CA LEU A 376 -2.81 -3.60 0.44
C LEU A 376 -3.54 -4.92 0.14
N TRP A 377 -4.68 -5.15 0.81
CA TRP A 377 -5.42 -6.41 0.76
C TRP A 377 -6.84 -6.26 0.19
N GLY A 378 -7.21 -5.05 -0.24
CA GLY A 378 -8.48 -4.78 -0.93
C GLY A 378 -9.72 -4.87 -0.02
N SER A 379 -9.55 -4.73 1.29
CA SER A 379 -10.61 -4.82 2.28
C SER A 379 -11.49 -3.57 2.27
N SER A 380 -12.78 -3.73 1.94
CA SER A 380 -13.78 -2.72 2.31
C SER A 380 -13.93 -2.75 3.83
N THR A 381 -13.57 -1.67 4.51
CA THR A 381 -13.65 -1.60 5.98
C THR A 381 -15.09 -1.63 6.51
N MET A 382 -16.10 -1.63 5.63
CA MET A 382 -17.48 -1.40 6.03
C MET A 382 -18.49 -2.32 5.33
N SER A 383 -19.21 -3.08 6.16
CA SER A 383 -20.33 -3.91 5.72
C SER A 383 -21.51 -3.08 5.24
N ARG A 384 -22.37 -3.66 4.38
CA ARG A 384 -23.62 -3.05 3.94
C ARG A 384 -24.49 -2.54 5.09
N LYS A 385 -24.59 -3.32 6.18
CA LYS A 385 -25.37 -2.93 7.36
C LYS A 385 -24.83 -1.65 8.01
N GLN A 386 -23.50 -1.53 8.11
CA GLN A 386 -22.85 -0.33 8.62
C GLN A 386 -23.01 0.85 7.64
N ALA A 387 -22.88 0.61 6.34
CA ALA A 387 -23.07 1.62 5.30
C ALA A 387 -24.46 2.24 5.37
N LEU A 388 -25.50 1.40 5.39
CA LEU A 388 -26.90 1.86 5.46
C LEU A 388 -27.21 2.56 6.80
N ALA A 389 -26.57 2.15 7.90
CA ALA A 389 -26.74 2.80 9.19
C ALA A 389 -26.09 4.20 9.25
N GLN A 390 -24.96 4.40 8.58
CA GLN A 390 -24.24 5.68 8.59
C GLN A 390 -24.70 6.63 7.49
N TRP A 391 -24.86 6.13 6.27
CA TRP A 391 -25.09 6.95 5.07
C TRP A 391 -26.56 6.96 4.63
N GLY A 392 -27.39 6.08 5.19
CA GLY A 392 -28.84 6.10 4.94
C GLY A 392 -29.22 5.75 3.50
N HIS A 393 -30.25 6.42 2.99
CA HIS A 393 -30.94 6.12 1.73
C HIS A 393 -31.13 7.40 0.89
N PRO A 394 -30.07 7.92 0.25
CA PRO A 394 -30.17 9.16 -0.52
C PRO A 394 -30.98 8.95 -1.81
N LYS A 395 -32.08 9.69 -1.97
CA LYS A 395 -32.99 9.57 -3.13
C LYS A 395 -33.06 10.84 -3.97
N SER A 396 -32.45 11.92 -3.48
CA SER A 396 -32.33 13.21 -4.14
C SER A 396 -30.91 13.77 -3.96
N LEU A 397 -30.57 14.78 -4.78
CA LEU A 397 -29.32 15.53 -4.63
C LEU A 397 -29.23 16.26 -3.28
N GLU A 398 -30.37 16.64 -2.71
CA GLU A 398 -30.46 17.26 -1.38
C GLU A 398 -30.09 16.25 -0.30
N ASP A 399 -30.68 15.04 -0.33
CA ASP A 399 -30.31 13.97 0.62
C ASP A 399 -28.81 13.66 0.56
N LEU A 400 -28.25 13.63 -0.65
CA LEU A 400 -26.83 13.38 -0.83
C LEU A 400 -25.98 14.50 -0.25
N THR A 401 -26.34 15.75 -0.55
CA THR A 401 -25.67 16.95 -0.03
C THR A 401 -25.67 16.95 1.50
N ASP A 402 -26.80 16.59 2.11
CA ASP A 402 -26.93 16.49 3.56
C ASP A 402 -25.97 15.47 4.17
N ILE A 403 -25.66 14.36 3.49
CA ILE A 403 -24.67 13.38 3.99
C ILE A 403 -23.28 14.03 4.12
N PHE A 404 -22.84 14.78 3.12
CA PHE A 404 -21.56 15.48 3.16
C PHE A 404 -21.56 16.60 4.22
N VAL A 405 -22.65 17.36 4.34
CA VAL A 405 -22.80 18.40 5.38
C VAL A 405 -22.75 17.80 6.79
N ARG A 406 -23.46 16.70 7.03
CA ARG A 406 -23.46 16.00 8.32
C ARG A 406 -22.07 15.48 8.70
N HIS A 407 -21.27 15.08 7.72
CA HIS A 407 -19.87 14.72 7.98
C HIS A 407 -19.02 15.92 8.37
N LEU A 408 -19.15 17.05 7.67
CA LEU A 408 -18.44 18.29 8.00
C LEU A 408 -18.76 18.77 9.44
N HIS A 409 -20.00 18.58 9.90
CA HIS A 409 -20.40 18.89 11.28
C HIS A 409 -20.15 17.75 12.28
N SER A 410 -19.44 16.68 11.88
CA SER A 410 -19.13 15.52 12.72
C SER A 410 -20.36 14.79 13.30
N GLU A 411 -21.54 14.94 12.68
CA GLU A 411 -22.72 14.16 13.03
C GLU A 411 -22.60 12.70 12.58
N ILE A 412 -21.87 12.49 11.47
CA ILE A 412 -21.43 11.17 11.04
C ILE A 412 -19.91 11.15 10.94
N ALA A 413 -19.31 10.06 11.43
CA ALA A 413 -17.86 9.94 11.51
C ALA A 413 -17.19 9.68 10.15
N THR A 414 -17.93 9.17 9.15
CA THR A 414 -17.35 8.76 7.87
C THR A 414 -18.27 9.04 6.69
N THR A 415 -17.69 9.20 5.52
CA THR A 415 -18.35 9.14 4.20
C THR A 415 -17.67 8.06 3.35
N PRO A 416 -18.21 7.69 2.18
CA PRO A 416 -17.52 6.79 1.26
C PRO A 416 -16.12 7.28 0.86
N PHE A 417 -15.92 8.60 0.83
CA PHE A 417 -14.64 9.23 0.48
C PHE A 417 -13.72 9.47 1.68
N SER A 418 -14.23 9.32 2.91
CA SER A 418 -13.50 9.66 4.13
C SER A 418 -13.79 8.61 5.22
N PRO A 419 -12.95 7.57 5.35
CA PRO A 419 -13.16 6.48 6.31
C PRO A 419 -12.82 6.87 7.76
N SER A 420 -12.42 8.13 8.00
CA SER A 420 -12.05 8.68 9.30
C SER A 420 -12.81 9.99 9.56
N PRO A 421 -12.96 10.39 10.84
CA PRO A 421 -13.48 11.71 11.18
C PRO A 421 -12.68 12.84 10.51
N LEU A 422 -13.34 13.98 10.36
CA LEU A 422 -12.75 15.18 9.77
C LEU A 422 -11.42 15.54 10.46
N ASN A 423 -10.38 15.79 9.67
CA ASN A 423 -9.07 16.20 10.19
C ASN A 423 -9.21 17.58 10.87
N PRO A 424 -8.59 17.80 12.05
CA PRO A 424 -8.54 19.11 12.69
C PRO A 424 -8.11 20.27 11.76
N GLU A 425 -7.27 20.05 10.75
CA GLU A 425 -6.87 21.10 9.79
C GLU A 425 -8.06 21.59 8.94
N SER A 426 -9.02 20.71 8.62
CA SER A 426 -10.20 21.07 7.82
C SER A 426 -11.15 21.99 8.59
N LEU A 427 -11.07 22.04 9.92
CA LEU A 427 -11.83 22.98 10.74
C LEU A 427 -11.44 24.44 10.45
N MET A 428 -10.22 24.68 9.96
CA MET A 428 -9.75 26.02 9.59
C MET A 428 -10.47 26.59 8.37
N ILE A 429 -11.08 25.72 7.55
CA ILE A 429 -11.77 26.07 6.29
C ILE A 429 -13.21 25.53 6.25
N LEU A 430 -13.78 25.19 7.42
CA LEU A 430 -15.07 24.51 7.53
C LEU A 430 -16.21 25.29 6.85
N THR A 431 -16.26 26.60 7.05
CA THR A 431 -17.31 27.47 6.47
C THR A 431 -17.26 27.45 4.94
N GLN A 432 -16.07 27.43 4.36
CA GLN A 432 -15.87 27.38 2.92
C GLN A 432 -16.25 25.99 2.37
N LEU A 433 -15.87 24.91 3.04
CA LEU A 433 -16.27 23.55 2.67
C LEU A 433 -17.79 23.35 2.73
N GLU A 434 -18.43 23.91 3.75
CA GLU A 434 -19.89 23.89 3.88
C GLU A 434 -20.56 24.65 2.73
N LYS A 435 -20.06 25.84 2.39
CA LYS A 435 -20.57 26.65 1.27
C LYS A 435 -20.47 25.89 -0.07
N LEU A 436 -19.31 25.29 -0.37
CA LEU A 436 -19.15 24.46 -1.58
C LEU A 436 -20.14 23.30 -1.60
N THR A 437 -20.24 22.57 -0.49
CA THR A 437 -21.11 21.40 -0.37
C THR A 437 -22.58 21.80 -0.60
N ARG A 438 -23.04 22.92 -0.01
CA ARG A 438 -24.40 23.45 -0.20
C ARG A 438 -24.67 23.95 -1.62
N MET A 439 -23.64 24.29 -2.40
CA MET A 439 -23.76 24.57 -3.83
C MET A 439 -23.90 23.29 -4.69
N GLY A 440 -23.89 22.11 -4.07
CA GLY A 440 -23.86 20.82 -4.78
C GLY A 440 -22.46 20.41 -5.23
N TRP A 441 -21.42 21.07 -4.72
CA TRP A 441 -20.02 20.73 -4.99
C TRP A 441 -19.49 19.87 -3.85
N TRP A 442 -19.65 18.55 -3.98
CA TRP A 442 -19.37 17.61 -2.88
C TRP A 442 -17.87 17.39 -2.71
N THR A 443 -17.32 17.92 -1.62
CA THR A 443 -15.89 17.90 -1.32
C THR A 443 -15.41 16.51 -0.87
N VAL A 444 -14.24 16.11 -1.37
CA VAL A 444 -13.60 14.79 -1.12
C VAL A 444 -12.13 14.88 -0.74
N GLY A 445 -11.55 16.08 -0.79
CA GLY A 445 -10.19 16.36 -0.35
C GLY A 445 -9.99 17.86 -0.21
N SER A 446 -9.25 18.30 0.80
CA SER A 446 -9.00 19.72 1.02
C SER A 446 -7.84 19.91 1.98
N GLN A 447 -7.12 21.03 1.84
CA GLN A 447 -6.21 21.51 2.87
C GLN A 447 -6.19 23.06 2.92
N PRO A 448 -5.96 23.67 4.09
CA PRO A 448 -5.81 25.12 4.21
C PRO A 448 -4.48 25.60 3.61
N ALA A 449 -4.34 26.92 3.45
CA ALA A 449 -3.02 27.51 3.22
C ALA A 449 -2.30 27.71 4.56
N ILE A 450 -1.02 27.35 4.63
CA ILE A 450 -0.18 27.47 5.82
C ILE A 450 1.13 28.14 5.43
N ASP A 451 1.46 29.23 6.12
CA ASP A 451 2.70 29.98 5.95
C ASP A 451 3.61 29.84 7.17
N GLY A 452 4.44 28.78 7.18
CA GLY A 452 5.50 28.61 8.17
C GLY A 452 5.00 28.26 9.57
N ALA A 453 4.11 27.28 9.69
CA ALA A 453 3.76 26.73 11.01
C ALA A 453 4.94 25.93 11.59
N SER A 454 5.02 25.82 12.91
CA SER A 454 6.03 24.99 13.57
C SER A 454 5.89 23.53 13.14
N SER A 455 7.01 22.83 12.89
CA SER A 455 6.98 21.38 12.65
C SER A 455 6.43 20.58 13.83
N ALA A 456 6.38 21.18 15.03
CA ALA A 456 5.77 20.60 16.22
C ALA A 456 4.31 21.05 16.46
N ASP A 457 3.69 21.76 15.51
CA ASP A 457 2.29 22.13 15.58
C ASP A 457 1.40 20.88 15.69
N SER A 458 0.36 20.94 16.53
CA SER A 458 -0.48 19.77 16.82
C SER A 458 -1.49 19.43 15.71
N VAL A 459 -1.74 20.36 14.79
CA VAL A 459 -2.73 20.23 13.72
C VAL A 459 -2.04 19.94 12.39
N VAL A 460 -1.09 20.81 11.99
CA VAL A 460 -0.44 20.74 10.66
C VAL A 460 1.03 20.33 10.72
N GLY A 461 1.61 20.21 11.91
CA GLY A 461 3.02 19.92 12.11
C GLY A 461 3.40 18.48 11.76
N TRP A 462 4.53 18.32 11.06
CA TRP A 462 5.12 17.02 10.73
C TRP A 462 6.64 17.16 10.60
N GLY A 463 7.35 16.04 10.67
CA GLY A 463 8.81 15.97 10.49
C GLY A 463 9.60 16.34 11.75
N PRO A 464 10.93 16.48 11.64
CA PRO A 464 11.81 16.77 12.77
C PRO A 464 11.44 18.06 13.50
N ARG A 465 11.60 18.07 14.83
CA ARG A 465 11.38 19.28 15.64
C ARG A 465 12.34 20.41 15.26
N GLY A 466 11.84 21.65 15.36
CA GLY A 466 12.63 22.86 15.10
C GLY A 466 12.66 23.28 13.63
N GLY A 467 11.75 22.74 12.80
CA GLY A 467 11.53 23.17 11.42
C GLY A 467 10.23 23.95 11.24
N TYR A 468 9.93 24.26 9.99
CA TYR A 468 8.72 24.95 9.56
C TYR A 468 8.02 24.20 8.44
N VAL A 469 6.68 24.15 8.49
CA VAL A 469 5.82 23.49 7.50
C VAL A 469 4.96 24.51 6.77
N TYR A 470 4.70 24.23 5.50
CA TYR A 470 3.98 25.11 4.57
C TYR A 470 2.99 24.31 3.74
N GLN A 471 1.85 24.93 3.42
CA GLN A 471 0.79 24.34 2.59
C GLN A 471 0.22 25.38 1.63
N LYS A 472 0.01 25.01 0.37
CA LYS A 472 -0.88 25.72 -0.55
C LYS A 472 -2.31 25.25 -0.31
N SER A 473 -3.27 26.16 -0.31
CA SER A 473 -4.67 25.76 -0.27
C SER A 473 -5.06 25.00 -1.54
N PHE A 474 -5.70 23.84 -1.37
CA PHE A 474 -6.39 23.16 -2.46
C PHE A 474 -7.72 22.59 -1.98
N VAL A 475 -8.63 22.37 -2.92
CA VAL A 475 -9.87 21.63 -2.67
C VAL A 475 -10.20 20.74 -3.85
N GLU A 476 -10.81 19.61 -3.54
CA GLU A 476 -11.26 18.60 -4.47
C GLU A 476 -12.72 18.28 -4.26
N PHE A 477 -13.49 18.29 -5.33
CA PHE A 477 -14.92 18.07 -5.26
C PHE A 477 -15.51 17.54 -6.57
N PHE A 478 -16.66 16.89 -6.46
CA PHE A 478 -17.48 16.54 -7.60
C PHE A 478 -18.34 17.73 -8.03
N VAL A 479 -18.35 18.03 -9.32
CA VAL A 479 -18.99 19.22 -9.90
C VAL A 479 -19.73 18.88 -11.18
N GLU A 480 -20.76 19.66 -11.52
CA GLU A 480 -21.43 19.57 -12.82
C GLU A 480 -20.59 20.21 -13.92
N LYS A 481 -20.72 19.71 -15.16
CA LYS A 481 -19.98 20.26 -16.31
C LYS A 481 -20.21 21.76 -16.52
N THR A 482 -21.43 22.24 -16.29
CA THR A 482 -21.82 23.64 -16.42
C THR A 482 -21.05 24.57 -15.48
N ASP A 483 -20.83 24.13 -14.23
CA ASP A 483 -20.05 24.89 -13.25
C ASP A 483 -18.54 24.73 -13.49
N LEU A 484 -18.09 23.55 -13.92
CA LEU A 484 -16.69 23.34 -14.34
C LEU A 484 -16.29 24.30 -15.46
N GLU A 485 -17.16 24.50 -16.47
CA GLU A 485 -16.91 25.44 -17.57
C GLU A 485 -16.80 26.90 -17.07
N LYS A 486 -17.60 27.30 -16.07
CA LYS A 486 -17.49 28.62 -15.43
C LYS A 486 -16.16 28.77 -14.68
N ILE A 487 -15.78 27.76 -13.90
CA ILE A 487 -14.51 27.76 -13.14
C ILE A 487 -13.33 27.83 -14.12
N LYS A 488 -13.35 27.04 -15.19
CA LYS A 488 -12.33 27.06 -16.23
C LYS A 488 -12.19 28.46 -16.85
N SER A 489 -13.30 29.04 -17.30
CA SER A 489 -13.32 30.39 -17.87
C SER A 489 -12.74 31.41 -16.89
N LYS A 490 -13.10 31.32 -15.61
CA LYS A 490 -12.57 32.17 -14.56
C LYS A 490 -11.07 31.98 -14.31
N VAL A 491 -10.55 30.75 -14.38
CA VAL A 491 -9.11 30.49 -14.28
C VAL A 491 -8.36 31.13 -15.45
N GLU A 492 -8.93 31.07 -16.67
CA GLU A 492 -8.33 31.68 -17.87
C GLU A 492 -8.32 33.22 -17.82
N THR A 493 -9.39 33.84 -17.30
CA THR A 493 -9.54 35.30 -17.28
C THR A 493 -8.97 35.98 -16.03
N GLU A 494 -9.15 35.37 -14.86
CA GLU A 494 -8.82 35.95 -13.55
C GLU A 494 -7.74 35.17 -12.79
N GLY A 495 -7.41 33.95 -13.20
CA GLY A 495 -6.47 33.10 -12.46
C GLY A 495 -5.03 33.64 -12.43
N GLY A 496 -4.62 34.41 -13.45
CA GLY A 496 -3.36 35.17 -13.44
C GLY A 496 -2.08 34.34 -13.21
N GLY A 497 -2.12 33.03 -13.49
CA GLY A 497 -1.03 32.09 -13.17
C GLY A 497 -0.97 31.63 -11.71
N TRP A 498 -1.86 32.11 -10.84
CA TRP A 498 -1.95 31.73 -9.43
C TRP A 498 -2.82 30.50 -9.17
N VAL A 499 -3.62 30.09 -10.14
CA VAL A 499 -4.59 29.02 -9.99
C VAL A 499 -4.31 27.92 -11.01
N ASN A 500 -4.12 26.70 -10.52
CA ASN A 500 -4.04 25.51 -11.35
C ASN A 500 -5.13 24.52 -10.99
N TYR A 501 -5.60 23.77 -11.99
CA TYR A 501 -6.63 22.77 -11.79
C TYR A 501 -6.43 21.52 -12.64
N PHE A 502 -6.94 20.40 -12.16
CA PHE A 502 -7.19 19.18 -12.92
C PHE A 502 -8.65 18.80 -12.79
N ALA A 503 -9.30 18.46 -13.90
CA ALA A 503 -10.66 17.96 -13.91
C ALA A 503 -10.74 16.69 -14.76
N GLY A 504 -11.54 15.72 -14.37
CA GLY A 504 -11.80 14.55 -15.20
C GLY A 504 -13.08 13.82 -14.87
N ASN A 505 -13.54 13.01 -15.82
CA ASN A 505 -14.78 12.22 -15.69
C ASN A 505 -14.53 10.71 -15.86
N VAL A 506 -15.61 9.94 -15.71
CA VAL A 506 -15.58 8.48 -15.88
C VAL A 506 -15.37 8.06 -17.35
N GLN A 507 -15.71 8.93 -18.31
CA GLN A 507 -15.52 8.69 -19.74
C GLN A 507 -14.05 8.85 -20.19
N GLY A 508 -13.15 9.21 -19.28
CA GLY A 508 -11.71 9.34 -19.54
C GLY A 508 -11.27 10.71 -20.07
N GLU A 509 -12.18 11.69 -20.11
CA GLU A 509 -11.80 13.06 -20.43
C GLU A 509 -11.04 13.69 -19.26
N CYS A 510 -10.03 14.51 -19.57
CA CYS A 510 -9.26 15.26 -18.59
C CYS A 510 -8.99 16.68 -19.09
N TRP A 511 -9.32 17.69 -18.28
CA TRP A 511 -9.07 19.10 -18.53
C TRP A 511 -8.12 19.66 -17.48
N THR A 512 -7.15 20.44 -17.92
CA THR A 512 -6.19 21.10 -17.01
C THR A 512 -5.56 22.31 -17.69
N ASN A 513 -5.08 23.25 -16.89
CA ASN A 513 -4.17 24.32 -17.33
C ASN A 513 -2.70 24.05 -16.91
N MET A 514 -2.41 22.87 -16.36
CA MET A 514 -1.06 22.44 -16.04
C MET A 514 -0.35 21.88 -17.28
N PRO A 515 0.96 22.12 -17.44
CA PRO A 515 1.80 21.38 -18.37
C PRO A 515 1.79 19.87 -18.06
N ASP A 516 2.03 19.05 -19.07
CA ASP A 516 2.03 17.58 -18.91
C ASP A 516 3.10 17.08 -17.92
N ASP A 517 4.25 17.75 -17.83
CA ASP A 517 5.32 17.47 -16.87
C ASP A 517 5.24 18.34 -15.59
N GLY A 518 4.16 19.10 -15.45
CA GLY A 518 3.97 20.05 -14.36
C GLY A 518 3.70 19.36 -13.02
N ARG A 519 4.45 19.76 -11.98
CA ARG A 519 4.34 19.21 -10.62
C ARG A 519 4.03 20.31 -9.63
N ASN A 520 2.89 20.19 -8.95
CA ASN A 520 2.53 21.13 -7.88
C ASN A 520 2.86 20.53 -6.51
N ALA A 521 3.99 20.91 -5.95
CA ALA A 521 4.22 20.74 -4.52
C ALA A 521 3.22 21.62 -3.76
N VAL A 522 2.33 20.98 -3.00
CA VAL A 522 1.29 21.66 -2.21
C VAL A 522 1.55 21.58 -0.72
N THR A 523 2.41 20.68 -0.25
CA THR A 523 2.88 20.63 1.15
C THR A 523 4.37 20.38 1.19
N TRP A 524 5.10 21.23 1.93
CA TRP A 524 6.55 21.11 2.10
C TRP A 524 7.00 21.55 3.49
N GLY A 525 8.19 21.11 3.88
CA GLY A 525 8.81 21.41 5.17
C GLY A 525 10.28 21.76 5.02
N VAL A 526 10.75 22.66 5.87
CA VAL A 526 12.15 23.06 5.98
C VAL A 526 12.64 22.69 7.37
N PHE A 527 13.59 21.75 7.45
CA PHE A 527 14.07 21.18 8.71
C PHE A 527 15.56 21.44 8.92
N PRO A 528 16.03 21.63 10.17
CA PRO A 528 17.44 21.85 10.45
C PRO A 528 18.32 20.69 9.96
N GLY A 529 19.33 21.02 9.15
CA GLY A 529 20.31 20.04 8.66
C GLY A 529 19.78 19.07 7.60
N GLN A 530 18.64 19.37 6.96
CA GLN A 530 18.05 18.58 5.88
C GLN A 530 17.73 19.48 4.67
N GLU A 531 17.60 18.87 3.50
CA GLU A 531 17.04 19.54 2.33
C GLU A 531 15.53 19.79 2.52
N VAL A 532 14.93 20.60 1.63
CA VAL A 532 13.49 20.85 1.67
C VAL A 532 12.76 19.55 1.35
N ALA A 533 11.91 19.11 2.29
CA ALA A 533 11.11 17.91 2.12
C ALA A 533 9.74 18.28 1.54
N GLN A 534 9.26 17.50 0.57
CA GLN A 534 7.94 17.67 -0.04
C GLN A 534 7.11 16.42 0.27
N SER A 535 6.01 16.58 1.00
CA SER A 535 5.17 15.46 1.43
C SER A 535 3.92 15.25 0.58
N THR A 536 3.53 16.26 -0.21
CA THR A 536 2.28 16.24 -1.00
C THR A 536 2.50 16.97 -2.32
N ILE A 537 2.35 16.22 -3.40
CA ILE A 537 2.46 16.70 -4.78
C ILE A 537 1.16 16.35 -5.52
N ILE A 538 0.68 17.30 -6.33
CA ILE A 538 -0.44 17.10 -7.25
C ILE A 538 0.11 17.23 -8.68
N GLU A 539 0.06 16.14 -9.42
CA GLU A 539 0.45 16.06 -10.84
C GLU A 539 -0.57 15.22 -11.63
N LYS A 540 -0.48 15.23 -12.96
CA LYS A 540 -1.50 14.69 -13.86
C LYS A 540 -1.74 13.19 -13.63
N GLU A 541 -0.69 12.40 -13.57
CA GLU A 541 -0.75 10.95 -13.38
C GLU A 541 -1.37 10.59 -12.02
N SER A 542 -0.95 11.30 -10.97
CA SER A 542 -1.51 11.11 -9.63
C SER A 542 -3.00 11.44 -9.58
N PHE A 543 -3.40 12.54 -10.21
CA PHE A 543 -4.81 12.93 -10.33
C PHE A 543 -5.63 11.91 -11.12
N LEU A 544 -5.13 11.40 -12.24
CA LEU A 544 -5.84 10.41 -13.05
C LEU A 544 -6.03 9.08 -12.30
N SER A 545 -4.99 8.61 -11.61
CA SER A 545 -5.10 7.43 -10.76
C SER A 545 -6.12 7.61 -9.64
N TRP A 546 -6.12 8.79 -8.98
CA TRP A 546 -7.14 9.11 -7.99
C TRP A 546 -8.54 9.22 -8.59
N LYS A 547 -8.69 9.85 -9.76
CA LYS A 547 -9.98 10.00 -10.44
C LYS A 547 -10.65 8.64 -10.59
N ASP A 548 -9.92 7.65 -11.09
CA ASP A 548 -10.47 6.31 -11.29
C ASP A 548 -10.88 5.66 -9.96
N GLU A 549 -10.09 5.85 -8.90
CA GLU A 549 -10.43 5.38 -7.56
C GLU A 549 -11.67 6.11 -7.01
N ALA A 550 -11.76 7.44 -7.14
CA ALA A 550 -12.88 8.24 -6.67
C ALA A 550 -14.19 7.87 -7.36
N PHE A 551 -14.17 7.59 -8.67
CA PHE A 551 -15.35 7.07 -9.36
C PHE A 551 -15.66 5.62 -8.96
N SER A 552 -14.67 4.79 -8.66
CA SER A 552 -14.92 3.43 -8.13
C SER A 552 -15.63 3.44 -6.76
N ILE A 553 -15.36 4.44 -5.92
CA ILE A 553 -16.05 4.63 -4.62
C ILE A 553 -17.55 4.89 -4.81
N TRP A 554 -17.93 5.66 -5.84
CA TRP A 554 -19.34 5.86 -6.18
C TRP A 554 -20.02 4.56 -6.60
N VAL A 555 -19.35 3.75 -7.43
CA VAL A 555 -19.86 2.42 -7.85
C VAL A 555 -20.04 1.50 -6.64
N GLU A 556 -19.05 1.48 -5.75
CA GLU A 556 -19.13 0.73 -4.49
C GLU A 556 -20.32 1.21 -3.64
N TRP A 557 -20.48 2.52 -3.46
CA TRP A 557 -21.59 3.07 -2.70
C TRP A 557 -22.94 2.67 -3.31
N ALA A 558 -23.06 2.78 -4.64
CA ALA A 558 -24.23 2.37 -5.41
C ALA A 558 -24.56 0.88 -5.21
N SER A 559 -23.56 0.02 -5.05
CA SER A 559 -23.74 -1.42 -4.86
C SER A 559 -24.51 -1.79 -3.59
N PHE A 560 -24.48 -0.96 -2.54
CA PHE A 560 -25.21 -1.22 -1.29
C PHE A 560 -26.74 -1.18 -1.44
N TYR A 561 -27.23 -0.66 -2.57
CA TYR A 561 -28.65 -0.47 -2.87
C TYR A 561 -29.12 -1.40 -4.01
N PRO A 562 -30.39 -1.87 -3.99
CA PRO A 562 -30.93 -2.71 -5.07
C PRO A 562 -30.87 -2.02 -6.44
N PRO A 563 -30.65 -2.76 -7.55
CA PRO A 563 -30.47 -2.20 -8.89
C PRO A 563 -31.60 -1.25 -9.34
N ASP A 564 -32.86 -1.58 -9.00
CA ASP A 564 -34.03 -0.80 -9.42
C ASP A 564 -34.42 0.33 -8.45
N SER A 565 -33.69 0.48 -7.33
CA SER A 565 -33.98 1.46 -6.29
C SER A 565 -33.75 2.91 -6.75
N ALA A 566 -34.38 3.86 -6.05
CA ALA A 566 -34.19 5.28 -6.35
C ALA A 566 -32.77 5.73 -5.98
N GLU A 567 -32.22 5.16 -4.92
CA GLU A 567 -30.85 5.37 -4.43
C GLU A 567 -29.83 4.96 -5.50
N ARG A 568 -29.99 3.75 -6.06
CA ARG A 568 -29.11 3.25 -7.12
C ARG A 568 -29.12 4.17 -8.34
N LYS A 569 -30.31 4.54 -8.82
CA LYS A 569 -30.48 5.43 -9.98
C LYS A 569 -29.87 6.81 -9.75
N LEU A 570 -29.96 7.34 -8.54
CA LEU A 570 -29.33 8.61 -8.18
C LEU A 570 -27.80 8.48 -8.30
N LEU A 571 -27.21 7.49 -7.62
CA LEU A 571 -25.76 7.30 -7.57
C LEU A 571 -25.17 6.96 -8.96
N ASP A 572 -25.87 6.13 -9.74
CA ASP A 572 -25.48 5.83 -11.12
C ASP A 572 -25.56 7.10 -12.00
N SER A 573 -26.54 7.99 -11.81
CA SER A 573 -26.61 9.23 -12.60
C SER A 573 -25.49 10.22 -12.27
N ILE A 574 -24.96 10.19 -11.04
CA ILE A 574 -23.81 10.99 -10.61
C ILE A 574 -22.54 10.57 -11.34
N LEU A 575 -22.32 9.26 -11.50
CA LEU A 575 -21.17 8.72 -12.24
C LEU A 575 -21.10 9.29 -13.67
N ASP A 576 -22.25 9.37 -14.33
CA ASP A 576 -22.33 9.82 -15.73
C ASP A 576 -22.22 11.34 -15.88
N GLN A 577 -22.71 12.10 -14.90
CA GLN A 577 -22.91 13.55 -15.03
C GLN A 577 -21.84 14.41 -14.37
N ARG A 578 -21.16 13.91 -13.32
CA ARG A 578 -20.20 14.69 -12.54
C ARG A 578 -18.78 14.56 -13.06
N TRP A 579 -18.02 15.61 -12.80
CA TRP A 579 -16.58 15.68 -12.97
C TRP A 579 -15.94 15.76 -11.59
N LEU A 580 -14.82 15.07 -11.41
CA LEU A 580 -13.95 15.34 -10.28
C LEU A 580 -13.06 16.54 -10.66
N LEU A 581 -13.03 17.57 -9.81
CA LEU A 581 -12.18 18.76 -9.97
C LEU A 581 -11.23 18.85 -8.77
N SER A 582 -9.94 19.05 -9.03
CA SER A 582 -8.90 19.41 -8.06
C SER A 582 -8.38 20.80 -8.43
N ILE A 583 -8.47 21.76 -7.51
CA ILE A 583 -8.05 23.15 -7.75
C ILE A 583 -7.12 23.63 -6.64
N VAL A 584 -5.99 24.23 -7.04
CA VAL A 584 -4.91 24.70 -6.17
C VAL A 584 -4.73 26.20 -6.38
N HIS A 585 -4.56 26.94 -5.29
CA HIS A 585 -4.11 28.33 -5.33
C HIS A 585 -2.66 28.44 -4.81
N HIS A 586 -1.79 29.10 -5.58
CA HIS A 586 -0.35 29.14 -5.28
C HIS A 586 0.07 30.18 -4.25
N ASP A 587 -0.77 31.17 -3.99
CA ASP A 587 -0.53 32.15 -2.92
C ASP A 587 -0.80 31.53 -1.55
N TYR A 588 0.17 30.77 -1.04
CA TYR A 588 0.11 30.12 0.26
C TYR A 588 0.19 31.11 1.44
N THR A 589 0.60 32.36 1.18
CA THR A 589 0.70 33.41 2.21
C THR A 589 -0.66 34.01 2.54
N ASN A 590 -1.63 33.87 1.64
CA ASN A 590 -2.99 34.34 1.83
C ASN A 590 -3.96 33.16 2.02
N PRO A 591 -4.44 32.90 3.24
CA PRO A 591 -5.32 31.76 3.53
C PRO A 591 -6.68 31.84 2.83
N ASP A 592 -7.10 33.03 2.42
CA ASP A 592 -8.40 33.28 1.78
C ASP A 592 -8.33 33.31 0.25
N ALA A 593 -7.16 33.14 -0.36
CA ALA A 593 -6.97 33.38 -1.79
C ALA A 593 -7.80 32.44 -2.67
N LEU A 594 -7.75 31.13 -2.40
CA LEU A 594 -8.55 30.13 -3.12
C LEU A 594 -10.06 30.38 -2.96
N TRP A 595 -10.48 30.68 -1.74
CA TRP A 595 -11.89 30.83 -1.39
C TRP A 595 -12.46 32.12 -1.99
N THR A 596 -11.70 33.20 -1.92
CA THR A 596 -12.03 34.47 -2.57
C THR A 596 -12.15 34.25 -4.08
N PHE A 597 -11.22 33.51 -4.69
CA PHE A 597 -11.28 33.18 -6.11
C PHE A 597 -12.54 32.38 -6.46
N LEU A 598 -12.89 31.35 -5.67
CA LEU A 598 -14.08 30.53 -5.94
C LEU A 598 -15.39 31.31 -5.72
N PHE A 599 -15.48 32.16 -4.71
CA PHE A 599 -16.75 32.78 -4.27
C PHE A 599 -16.98 34.21 -4.72
N LYS A 600 -16.01 34.88 -5.38
CA LYS A 600 -16.08 36.31 -5.75
C LYS A 600 -17.38 36.77 -6.45
N ASP A 601 -18.09 35.85 -7.11
CA ASP A 601 -19.32 36.12 -7.88
C ASP A 601 -20.56 35.41 -7.32
N SER A 602 -20.42 34.72 -6.19
CA SER A 602 -21.56 34.09 -5.51
C SER A 602 -22.31 35.16 -4.73
N PRO A 603 -23.62 35.39 -4.96
CA PRO A 603 -24.39 36.28 -4.09
C PRO A 603 -24.25 35.78 -2.65
N ASP A 604 -23.88 36.68 -1.73
CA ASP A 604 -23.92 36.39 -0.30
C ASP A 604 -25.35 35.96 0.05
N THR A 605 -25.53 34.66 0.29
CA THR A 605 -26.78 34.09 0.82
C THR A 605 -26.73 34.07 2.33
#